data_AF-J9Z6B6-F1
#
_entry.id   AF-J9Z6B6-F1
#
_cell.length_a   1.000
_cell.length_b   1.000
_cell.length_c   1.000
_cell.angle_alpha   90.00
_cell.angle_beta   90.00
_cell.angle_gamma   90.00
#
_symmetry.space_group_name_H-M   'P 1'
#
loop_
_entity.id
_entity.type
_entity.pdbx_description
1 polymer ?
#
loop_
_entity_poly.entity_id
_entity_poly.type
_entity_poly.pdbx_seq_one_letter_code
_entity_poly.pdbx_strand_id
1 'polypeptide(L)'
;NSNMNNFISLEMALWNMISFQDPVTPIMEQLVIFHDHTMMILIMITTAVLYLISSLSTNKFINRNMLESQMIELIWTILPALMLITIALPSLKILYMLEEINKPLISLKVIGHQWYWSYELSDFKNIEFDSYMKNTKTLNNNEYRLLEVDNRIIVPFNTKTRVLVTSLDVIHSWTVPALGIKIDGTPGRINQGNIMISRPGVYYGQCSEICGANHSFMPIVIESVNMKSFKTSIKNF
;
A
#
# COMPACT_ATOMS: atom_id res chain seq x y z
N ASN A 1 29.93 14.18 -4.27
CA ASN A 1 29.85 13.47 -5.55
C ASN A 1 30.58 12.15 -5.50
N SER A 2 29.87 11.06 -5.84
CA SER A 2 30.33 9.69 -6.17
C SER A 2 30.38 8.55 -5.12
N ASN A 3 29.88 8.69 -3.87
CA ASN A 3 29.87 7.56 -2.92
C ASN A 3 28.54 7.31 -2.16
N MET A 4 27.40 7.76 -2.71
CA MET A 4 26.07 7.53 -2.12
C MET A 4 25.12 6.71 -3.01
N ASN A 5 25.66 6.00 -4.03
CA ASN A 5 24.84 5.30 -5.03
C ASN A 5 24.68 3.79 -4.79
N ASN A 6 25.27 3.21 -3.74
CA ASN A 6 25.30 1.73 -3.62
C ASN A 6 24.23 1.13 -2.69
N PHE A 7 23.37 1.92 -2.03
CA PHE A 7 22.38 1.40 -1.08
C PHE A 7 21.09 2.24 -1.04
N ILE A 8 20.60 2.72 -2.19
CA ILE A 8 19.28 3.35 -2.25
C ILE A 8 18.33 2.32 -2.82
N SER A 9 17.42 1.79 -1.99
CA SER A 9 16.35 0.94 -2.49
C SER A 9 15.40 1.77 -3.35
N LEU A 10 15.01 1.26 -4.50
CA LEU A 10 14.07 1.92 -5.40
C LEU A 10 12.89 0.98 -5.54
N GLU A 11 11.74 1.34 -4.97
CA GLU A 11 10.55 0.47 -5.07
C GLU A 11 9.50 1.10 -5.98
N MET A 12 9.27 0.41 -7.09
CA MET A 12 8.19 0.63 -8.03
C MET A 12 7.76 -0.71 -8.62
N ALA A 13 6.59 -0.74 -9.25
CA ALA A 13 6.19 -1.93 -9.99
C ALA A 13 7.14 -2.16 -11.18
N LEU A 14 7.71 -3.36 -11.26
CA LEU A 14 8.55 -3.77 -12.38
C LEU A 14 7.70 -4.36 -13.51
N TRP A 15 8.29 -4.45 -14.70
CA TRP A 15 7.61 -5.07 -15.84
C TRP A 15 7.31 -6.55 -15.56
N ASN A 16 6.08 -6.97 -15.88
CA ASN A 16 5.58 -8.33 -15.66
C ASN A 16 5.63 -8.79 -14.19
N MET A 17 5.45 -7.85 -13.26
CA MET A 17 5.34 -8.15 -11.84
C MET A 17 3.99 -8.82 -11.52
N ILE A 18 4.04 -9.99 -10.88
CA ILE A 18 2.86 -10.81 -10.53
C ILE A 18 2.45 -10.60 -9.07
N SER A 19 3.41 -10.35 -8.18
CA SER A 19 3.22 -10.19 -6.73
C SER A 19 3.23 -8.72 -6.30
N PHE A 20 3.05 -8.47 -5.00
CA PHE A 20 3.25 -7.14 -4.42
C PHE A 20 4.68 -6.64 -4.55
N GLN A 21 4.83 -5.32 -4.56
CA GLN A 21 6.11 -4.62 -4.39
C GLN A 21 6.81 -5.08 -3.11
N ASP A 22 8.14 -5.03 -3.11
CA ASP A 22 8.91 -5.46 -1.95
C ASP A 22 8.56 -4.56 -0.73
N PRO A 23 8.22 -5.17 0.42
CA PRO A 23 7.78 -4.43 1.58
C PRO A 23 8.94 -3.59 2.16
N VAL A 24 8.65 -2.34 2.51
CA VAL A 24 9.62 -1.42 3.15
C VAL A 24 9.21 -1.00 4.56
N THR A 25 8.07 -1.48 5.04
CA THR A 25 7.57 -1.29 6.40
C THR A 25 7.28 -2.65 7.04
N PRO A 26 7.44 -2.78 8.37
CA PRO A 26 7.08 -4.02 9.08
C PRO A 26 5.61 -4.43 8.88
N ILE A 27 4.73 -3.44 8.71
CA ILE A 27 3.31 -3.64 8.43
C ILE A 27 3.11 -4.29 7.06
N MET A 28 3.77 -3.79 6.02
CA MET A 28 3.64 -4.35 4.67
C MET A 28 4.20 -5.78 4.61
N GLU A 29 5.27 -6.09 5.36
CA GLU A 29 5.74 -7.47 5.51
C GLU A 29 4.65 -8.39 6.09
N GLN A 30 3.95 -7.97 7.14
CA GLN A 30 2.83 -8.73 7.71
C GLN A 30 1.67 -8.88 6.72
N LEU A 31 1.37 -7.84 5.93
CA LEU A 31 0.33 -7.89 4.89
C LEU A 31 0.68 -8.89 3.77
N VAL A 32 1.94 -8.95 3.33
CA VAL A 32 2.39 -9.94 2.33
C VAL A 32 2.27 -11.36 2.89
N ILE A 33 2.71 -11.60 4.13
CA ILE A 33 2.57 -12.91 4.78
C ILE A 33 1.10 -13.32 4.92
N PHE A 34 0.23 -12.37 5.30
CA PHE A 34 -1.21 -12.61 5.40
C PHE A 34 -1.82 -12.93 4.04
N HIS A 35 -1.45 -12.17 3.00
CA HIS A 35 -1.86 -12.45 1.64
C HIS A 35 -1.49 -13.87 1.23
N ASP A 36 -0.24 -14.29 1.43
CA ASP A 36 0.22 -15.63 1.03
C ASP A 36 -0.55 -16.73 1.76
N HIS A 37 -0.82 -16.55 3.05
CA HIS A 37 -1.69 -17.44 3.83
C HIS A 37 -3.11 -17.53 3.25
N THR A 38 -3.72 -16.40 2.91
CA THR A 38 -5.06 -16.39 2.28
C THR A 38 -5.06 -17.01 0.89
N MET A 39 -4.04 -16.73 0.07
CA MET A 39 -3.92 -17.27 -1.28
C MET A 39 -3.72 -18.78 -1.26
N MET A 40 -2.94 -19.31 -0.32
CA MET A 40 -2.81 -20.77 -0.12
C MET A 40 -4.19 -21.42 0.12
N ILE A 41 -5.01 -20.84 1.00
CA ILE A 41 -6.36 -21.36 1.30
C ILE A 41 -7.26 -21.26 0.06
N LEU A 42 -7.25 -20.14 -0.65
CA LEU A 42 -8.06 -19.95 -1.86
C LEU A 42 -7.66 -20.91 -2.99
N ILE A 43 -6.36 -21.13 -3.20
CA ILE A 43 -5.87 -22.10 -4.20
C ILE A 43 -6.29 -23.52 -3.81
N MET A 44 -6.22 -23.88 -2.53
CA MET A 44 -6.70 -25.18 -2.04
C MET A 44 -8.20 -25.38 -2.30
N ILE A 45 -9.03 -24.36 -2.04
CA ILE A 45 -10.48 -24.44 -2.30
C ILE A 45 -10.77 -24.52 -3.80
N THR A 46 -10.15 -23.66 -4.62
CA THR A 46 -10.39 -23.64 -6.07
C THR A 46 -9.95 -24.94 -6.73
N THR A 47 -8.80 -25.51 -6.35
CA THR A 47 -8.34 -26.81 -6.85
C THR A 47 -9.27 -27.95 -6.43
N ALA A 48 -9.77 -27.95 -5.19
CA ALA A 48 -10.75 -28.94 -4.74
C ALA A 48 -12.08 -28.87 -5.51
N VAL A 49 -12.60 -27.66 -5.75
CA VAL A 49 -13.83 -27.45 -6.53
C VAL A 49 -13.62 -27.86 -7.99
N LEU A 50 -12.51 -27.47 -8.61
CA LEU A 50 -12.16 -27.88 -9.98
C LEU A 50 -12.05 -29.39 -10.10
N TYR A 51 -11.43 -30.05 -9.12
CA TYR A 51 -11.36 -31.50 -9.06
C TYR A 51 -12.76 -32.14 -8.98
N LEU A 52 -13.62 -31.67 -8.08
CA LEU A 52 -15.00 -32.17 -7.96
C LEU A 52 -15.78 -32.03 -9.27
N ILE A 53 -15.74 -30.86 -9.92
CA ILE A 53 -16.40 -30.64 -11.21
C ILE A 53 -15.85 -31.59 -12.28
N SER A 54 -14.53 -31.76 -12.36
CA SER A 54 -13.90 -32.65 -13.34
C SER A 54 -14.23 -34.13 -13.10
N SER A 55 -14.33 -34.56 -11.84
CA SER A 55 -14.69 -35.93 -11.49
C SER A 55 -16.17 -36.23 -11.79
N LEU A 56 -17.06 -35.28 -11.51
CA LEU A 56 -18.49 -35.41 -11.82
C LEU A 56 -18.76 -35.43 -13.32
N SER A 57 -18.04 -34.64 -14.12
CA SER A 57 -18.20 -34.61 -15.58
C SER A 57 -17.67 -35.87 -16.27
N THR A 58 -16.70 -36.57 -15.65
CA THR A 58 -16.13 -37.82 -16.18
C THR A 58 -16.83 -39.07 -15.65
N ASN A 59 -17.69 -38.94 -14.63
CA ASN A 59 -18.38 -40.06 -14.02
C ASN A 59 -19.49 -40.62 -14.92
N LYS A 60 -19.46 -41.94 -15.16
CA LYS A 60 -20.46 -42.66 -15.97
C LYS A 60 -21.58 -43.29 -15.13
N PHE A 61 -21.41 -43.40 -13.82
CA PHE A 61 -22.39 -44.02 -12.93
C PHE A 61 -23.56 -43.07 -12.65
N ILE A 62 -24.77 -43.58 -12.77
CA ILE A 62 -26.00 -42.79 -12.60
C ILE A 62 -26.66 -43.17 -11.28
N ASN A 63 -26.90 -42.18 -10.42
CA ASN A 63 -27.74 -42.32 -9.24
C ASN A 63 -28.74 -41.17 -9.18
N ARG A 64 -30.05 -41.49 -9.21
CA ARG A 64 -31.14 -40.49 -9.18
C ARG A 64 -31.90 -40.47 -7.86
N ASN A 65 -31.61 -41.41 -6.96
CA ASN A 65 -32.41 -41.63 -5.74
C ASN A 65 -31.86 -40.88 -4.53
N MET A 66 -30.65 -40.31 -4.62
CA MET A 66 -30.07 -39.47 -3.57
C MET A 66 -30.62 -38.05 -3.69
N LEU A 67 -31.69 -37.75 -2.93
CA LEU A 67 -32.31 -36.43 -2.89
C LEU A 67 -31.72 -35.53 -1.78
N GLU A 68 -31.34 -36.11 -0.64
CA GLU A 68 -30.80 -35.37 0.51
C GLU A 68 -29.70 -36.18 1.22
N SER A 69 -28.79 -35.45 1.88
CA SER A 69 -27.80 -36.06 2.77
C SER A 69 -27.35 -35.06 3.83
N GLN A 70 -28.02 -35.08 4.97
CA GLN A 70 -27.77 -34.19 6.10
C GLN A 70 -26.31 -34.24 6.58
N MET A 71 -25.67 -35.41 6.50
CA MET A 71 -24.26 -35.56 6.87
C MET A 71 -23.32 -34.76 5.96
N ILE A 72 -23.57 -34.73 4.64
CA ILE A 72 -22.75 -33.98 3.69
C ILE A 72 -22.98 -32.48 3.89
N GLU A 73 -24.23 -32.08 4.12
CA GLU A 73 -24.61 -30.70 4.42
C GLU A 73 -23.88 -30.16 5.66
N LEU A 74 -23.82 -30.97 6.72
CA LEU A 74 -23.08 -30.63 7.93
C LEU A 74 -21.59 -30.43 7.64
N ILE A 75 -20.97 -31.34 6.87
CA ILE A 75 -19.54 -31.29 6.55
C ILE A 75 -19.19 -30.03 5.76
N TRP A 76 -19.92 -29.74 4.67
CA TRP A 76 -19.64 -28.57 3.85
C TRP A 76 -20.03 -27.25 4.52
N THR A 77 -20.75 -27.27 5.64
CA THR A 77 -21.07 -26.07 6.41
C THR A 77 -20.00 -25.79 7.44
N ILE A 78 -19.58 -26.81 8.20
CA ILE A 78 -18.55 -26.67 9.25
C ILE A 78 -17.17 -26.40 8.64
N LEU A 79 -16.81 -27.07 7.54
CA LEU A 79 -15.46 -26.96 6.98
C LEU A 79 -15.14 -25.53 6.48
N PRO A 80 -15.99 -24.84 5.69
CA PRO A 80 -15.76 -23.45 5.32
C PRO A 80 -15.78 -22.49 6.52
N ALA A 81 -16.65 -22.74 7.52
CA ALA A 81 -16.68 -21.91 8.72
C ALA A 81 -15.33 -21.94 9.46
N LEU A 82 -14.72 -23.13 9.62
CA LEU A 82 -13.38 -23.27 10.20
C LEU A 82 -12.31 -22.56 9.35
N MET A 83 -12.36 -22.66 8.02
CA MET A 83 -11.43 -21.96 7.13
C MET A 83 -11.55 -20.43 7.23
N LEU A 84 -12.75 -19.89 7.41
CA LEU A 84 -12.92 -18.45 7.62
C LEU A 84 -12.30 -17.98 8.94
N ILE A 85 -12.38 -18.79 10.00
CA ILE A 85 -11.75 -18.46 11.29
C ILE A 85 -10.22 -18.39 11.15
N THR A 86 -9.59 -19.30 10.40
CA THR A 86 -8.13 -19.29 10.20
C THR A 86 -7.63 -18.11 9.36
N ILE A 87 -8.50 -17.52 8.52
CA ILE A 87 -8.23 -16.25 7.81
C ILE A 87 -8.49 -15.05 8.74
N ALA A 88 -9.58 -15.06 9.49
CA ALA A 88 -10.01 -13.91 10.29
C ALA A 88 -9.03 -13.57 11.43
N LEU A 89 -8.48 -14.58 12.13
CA LEU A 89 -7.59 -14.35 13.27
C LEU A 89 -6.31 -13.54 12.91
N PRO A 90 -5.50 -13.92 11.92
CA PRO A 90 -4.34 -13.10 11.51
C PRO A 90 -4.76 -11.75 10.93
N SER A 91 -5.89 -11.68 10.20
CA SER A 91 -6.41 -10.42 9.65
C SER A 91 -6.70 -9.39 10.75
N LEU A 92 -7.45 -9.79 11.78
CA LEU A 92 -7.79 -8.92 12.91
C LEU A 92 -6.53 -8.50 13.67
N LYS A 93 -5.57 -9.40 13.86
CA LYS A 93 -4.29 -9.05 14.50
C LYS A 93 -3.58 -7.92 13.74
N ILE A 94 -3.50 -8.00 12.42
CA ILE A 94 -2.87 -6.95 11.59
C ILE A 94 -3.66 -5.65 11.65
N LEU A 95 -4.99 -5.71 11.62
CA LEU A 95 -5.85 -4.54 11.77
C LEU A 95 -5.56 -3.77 13.07
N TYR A 96 -5.44 -4.46 14.20
CA TYR A 96 -5.09 -3.82 15.47
C TYR A 96 -3.66 -3.25 15.48
N MET A 97 -2.70 -3.92 14.83
CA MET A 97 -1.33 -3.40 14.70
C MET A 97 -1.26 -2.12 13.84
N LEU A 98 -2.13 -1.99 12.85
CA LEU A 98 -2.27 -0.79 12.02
C LEU A 98 -2.83 0.40 12.80
N GLU A 99 -3.85 0.15 13.63
CA GLU A 99 -4.54 1.19 14.40
C GLU A 99 -3.80 1.62 15.67
N GLU A 100 -2.82 0.83 16.13
CA GLU A 100 -2.10 1.13 17.37
C GLU A 100 -1.42 2.51 17.30
N ILE A 101 -1.92 3.44 18.13
CA ILE A 101 -1.42 4.81 18.20
C ILE A 101 -0.07 4.82 18.90
N ASN A 102 0.96 4.73 18.08
CA ASN A 102 2.32 4.95 18.52
C ASN A 102 2.59 6.45 18.69
N LYS A 103 3.41 6.84 19.68
CA LYS A 103 3.93 8.22 19.79
C LYS A 103 4.82 8.52 18.57
N PRO A 104 4.36 9.31 17.58
CA PRO A 104 5.16 9.59 16.39
C PRO A 104 6.21 10.65 16.74
N LEU A 105 7.35 10.60 16.05
CA LEU A 105 8.40 11.60 16.19
C LEU A 105 8.26 12.75 15.20
N ILE A 106 7.52 12.52 14.10
CA ILE A 106 7.31 13.47 13.01
C ILE A 106 5.86 13.38 12.56
N SER A 107 5.24 14.52 12.31
CA SER A 107 3.93 14.64 11.66
C SER A 107 4.11 15.21 10.25
N LEU A 108 3.65 14.47 9.25
CA LEU A 108 3.56 14.87 7.86
C LEU A 108 2.09 15.08 7.50
N LYS A 109 1.71 16.30 7.12
CA LYS A 109 0.40 16.57 6.54
C LYS A 109 0.49 16.56 5.03
N VAL A 110 -0.47 15.90 4.40
CA VAL A 110 -0.59 15.68 2.97
C VAL A 110 -1.94 16.22 2.53
N ILE A 111 -1.94 17.09 1.52
CA ILE A 111 -3.13 17.75 1.01
C ILE A 111 -3.26 17.43 -0.47
N GLY A 112 -4.38 16.82 -0.86
CA GLY A 112 -4.70 16.55 -2.25
C GLY A 112 -5.36 17.76 -2.93
N HIS A 113 -4.88 18.06 -4.14
CA HIS A 113 -5.40 19.09 -5.03
C HIS A 113 -5.61 18.53 -6.45
N GLN A 114 -6.44 19.16 -7.27
CA GLN A 114 -6.55 18.92 -8.71
C GLN A 114 -5.41 19.65 -9.45
N TRP A 115 -4.34 19.00 -9.92
CA TRP A 115 -3.94 17.60 -9.79
C TRP A 115 -2.48 17.53 -9.35
N TYR A 116 -2.26 17.68 -8.05
CA TYR A 116 -0.94 17.65 -7.40
C TYR A 116 -1.12 17.41 -5.89
N TRP A 117 0.00 17.25 -5.18
CA TRP A 117 0.00 17.07 -3.73
C TRP A 117 0.79 18.20 -3.07
N SER A 118 0.26 18.75 -1.97
CA SER A 118 1.03 19.65 -1.09
C SER A 118 1.40 18.91 0.19
N TYR A 119 2.59 19.17 0.69
CA TYR A 119 3.11 18.58 1.91
C TYR A 119 3.43 19.68 2.93
N GLU A 120 2.99 19.48 4.17
CA GLU A 120 3.32 20.37 5.29
C GLU A 120 4.02 19.58 6.41
N LEU A 121 5.15 20.11 6.87
CA LEU A 121 5.89 19.61 8.03
C LEU A 121 5.79 20.67 9.16
N SER A 122 4.63 20.72 9.81
CA SER A 122 4.32 21.71 10.86
C SER A 122 5.26 21.64 12.06
N ASP A 123 5.80 20.46 12.37
CA ASP A 123 6.74 20.25 13.49
C ASP A 123 8.07 20.99 13.27
N PHE A 124 8.39 21.38 12.03
CA PHE A 124 9.66 21.99 11.64
C PHE A 124 9.43 23.27 10.83
N LYS A 125 9.35 24.42 11.50
CA LYS A 125 9.26 25.76 10.89
C LYS A 125 8.11 25.98 9.89
N ASN A 126 7.06 25.17 9.93
CA ASN A 126 5.97 25.19 8.94
C ASN A 126 6.50 25.14 7.50
N ILE A 127 7.35 24.17 7.20
CA ILE A 127 7.78 23.91 5.82
C ILE A 127 6.57 23.43 5.03
N GLU A 128 6.29 24.10 3.91
CA GLU A 128 5.20 23.78 2.99
C GLU A 128 5.72 23.83 1.56
N PHE A 129 5.38 22.83 0.75
CA PHE A 129 5.71 22.82 -0.67
C PHE A 129 4.74 21.96 -1.48
N ASP A 130 4.66 22.28 -2.76
CA ASP A 130 3.86 21.52 -3.73
C ASP A 130 4.73 20.50 -4.48
N SER A 131 4.11 19.40 -4.88
CA SER A 131 4.70 18.29 -5.60
C SER A 131 3.87 17.98 -6.84
N TYR A 132 4.40 18.36 -8.00
CA TYR A 132 3.80 18.15 -9.32
C TYR A 132 4.53 17.05 -10.07
N MET A 133 3.79 16.33 -10.93
CA MET A 133 4.39 15.39 -11.86
C MET A 133 5.33 16.11 -12.82
N LYS A 134 6.56 15.59 -12.97
CA LYS A 134 7.48 16.09 -14.01
C LYS A 134 6.92 15.81 -15.40
N ASN A 135 7.07 16.79 -16.29
CA ASN A 135 6.72 16.61 -17.69
C ASN A 135 7.62 15.54 -18.32
N THR A 136 7.04 14.66 -19.14
CA THR A 136 7.77 13.58 -19.80
C THR A 136 8.93 14.07 -20.69
N LYS A 137 8.82 15.28 -21.24
CA LYS A 137 9.87 15.92 -22.05
C LYS A 137 11.08 16.40 -21.24
N THR A 138 10.92 16.62 -19.94
CA THR A 138 11.97 17.12 -19.05
C THR A 138 12.58 16.03 -18.17
N LEU A 139 12.16 14.76 -18.36
CA LEU A 139 12.68 13.65 -17.58
C LEU A 139 14.14 13.37 -17.94
N ASN A 140 14.94 13.09 -16.92
CA ASN A 140 16.28 12.56 -17.11
C ASN A 140 16.24 11.08 -17.54
N ASN A 141 17.33 10.54 -18.10
CA ASN A 141 17.39 9.15 -18.57
C ASN A 141 17.10 8.09 -17.48
N ASN A 142 17.25 8.44 -16.19
CA ASN A 142 17.04 7.54 -15.05
C ASN A 142 15.72 7.80 -14.33
N GLU A 143 14.86 8.65 -14.87
CA GLU A 143 13.59 9.07 -14.28
C GLU A 143 12.41 8.33 -14.94
N TYR A 144 11.38 8.04 -14.14
CA TYR A 144 10.25 7.22 -14.55
C TYR A 144 9.06 8.05 -15.02
N ARG A 145 8.58 7.72 -16.22
CA ARG A 145 7.39 8.33 -16.82
C ARG A 145 6.17 8.18 -15.91
N LEU A 146 5.47 9.28 -15.66
CA LEU A 146 4.27 9.40 -14.81
C LEU A 146 4.45 9.19 -13.30
N LEU A 147 5.66 8.87 -12.84
CA LEU A 147 5.92 8.61 -11.42
C LEU A 147 6.77 9.70 -10.78
N GLU A 148 7.65 10.33 -11.55
CA GLU A 148 8.55 11.34 -11.02
C GLU A 148 7.85 12.68 -10.76
N VAL A 149 8.31 13.33 -9.69
CA VAL A 149 7.83 14.64 -9.24
C VAL A 149 8.96 15.65 -9.18
N ASP A 150 8.63 16.93 -9.21
CA ASP A 150 9.57 18.03 -9.03
C ASP A 150 10.16 18.06 -7.61
N ASN A 151 9.31 17.97 -6.59
CA ASN A 151 9.67 17.99 -5.17
C ASN A 151 9.23 16.68 -4.50
N ARG A 152 10.20 15.89 -4.04
CA ARG A 152 9.96 14.64 -3.30
C ARG A 152 9.77 14.94 -1.83
N ILE A 153 8.89 14.20 -1.15
CA ILE A 153 8.78 14.31 0.31
C ILE A 153 9.89 13.49 0.97
N ILE A 154 10.68 14.13 1.83
CA ILE A 154 11.80 13.49 2.51
C ILE A 154 11.38 13.08 3.93
N VAL A 155 11.59 11.82 4.30
CA VAL A 155 11.25 11.26 5.62
C VAL A 155 12.45 10.44 6.13
N PRO A 156 12.77 10.44 7.44
CA PRO A 156 13.85 9.60 7.94
C PRO A 156 13.44 8.13 8.10
N PHE A 157 14.29 7.17 7.70
CA PHE A 157 14.08 5.75 8.01
C PHE A 157 14.22 5.48 9.53
N ASN A 158 13.71 4.32 9.97
CA ASN A 158 13.65 3.85 11.36
C ASN A 158 13.01 4.85 12.33
N THR A 159 12.13 5.71 11.83
CA THR A 159 11.45 6.75 12.59
C THR A 159 9.95 6.63 12.37
N LYS A 160 9.16 6.60 13.46
CA LYS A 160 7.70 6.59 13.38
C LYS A 160 7.22 7.97 12.92
N THR A 161 6.60 8.00 11.75
CA THR A 161 6.03 9.21 11.15
C THR A 161 4.52 9.07 11.08
N ARG A 162 3.80 10.03 11.64
CA ARG A 162 2.36 10.17 11.49
C ARG A 162 2.08 10.86 10.16
N VAL A 163 1.21 10.27 9.35
CA VAL A 163 0.73 10.87 8.10
C VAL A 163 -0.71 11.33 8.32
N LEU A 164 -0.98 12.60 8.04
CA LEU A 164 -2.31 13.20 8.08
C LEU A 164 -2.72 13.54 6.65
N VAL A 165 -3.79 12.94 6.13
CA VAL A 165 -4.23 13.14 4.74
C VAL A 165 -5.57 13.85 4.73
N THR A 166 -5.67 14.90 3.91
CA THR A 166 -6.90 15.65 3.64
C THR A 166 -6.90 16.15 2.19
N SER A 167 -7.94 16.88 1.79
CA SER A 167 -7.98 17.56 0.49
C SER A 167 -8.65 18.93 0.61
N LEU A 168 -8.32 19.83 -0.32
CA LEU A 168 -8.92 21.16 -0.43
C LEU A 168 -9.99 21.28 -1.53
N ASP A 169 -10.18 20.25 -2.36
CA ASP A 169 -11.15 20.29 -3.46
C ASP A 169 -12.08 19.08 -3.53
N VAL A 170 -11.66 17.98 -4.16
CA VAL A 170 -12.41 16.74 -4.35
C VAL A 170 -11.79 15.61 -3.54
N ILE A 171 -12.35 14.40 -3.60
CA ILE A 171 -11.73 13.26 -2.91
C ILE A 171 -10.49 12.82 -3.70
N HIS A 172 -9.40 12.57 -2.98
CA HIS A 172 -8.18 11.93 -3.48
C HIS A 172 -7.80 10.78 -2.55
N SER A 173 -6.82 9.97 -2.92
CA SER A 173 -6.31 8.93 -2.03
C SER A 173 -4.80 8.80 -2.14
N TRP A 174 -4.12 9.10 -1.03
CA TRP A 174 -2.67 9.07 -0.95
C TRP A 174 -2.20 7.64 -0.69
N THR A 175 -1.52 7.05 -1.67
CA THR A 175 -1.16 5.63 -1.65
C THR A 175 0.31 5.44 -2.00
N VAL A 176 1.04 4.66 -1.20
CA VAL A 176 2.38 4.19 -1.53
C VAL A 176 2.46 2.68 -1.27
N PRO A 177 2.37 1.82 -2.31
CA PRO A 177 2.16 0.38 -2.14
C PRO A 177 3.27 -0.33 -1.36
N ALA A 178 4.54 -0.03 -1.63
CA ALA A 178 5.67 -0.63 -0.89
C ALA A 178 5.61 -0.38 0.63
N LEU A 179 4.99 0.72 1.06
CA LEU A 179 4.78 1.03 2.48
C LEU A 179 3.54 0.35 3.07
N GLY A 180 2.65 -0.20 2.25
CA GLY A 180 1.37 -0.76 2.68
C GLY A 180 0.38 0.30 3.17
N ILE A 181 0.48 1.54 2.67
CA ILE A 181 -0.38 2.67 3.08
C ILE A 181 -1.25 3.16 1.93
N LYS A 182 -2.55 3.31 2.21
CA LYS A 182 -3.55 3.96 1.37
C LYS A 182 -4.51 4.71 2.30
N ILE A 183 -4.59 6.03 2.15
CA ILE A 183 -5.46 6.87 2.99
C ILE A 183 -6.16 7.90 2.11
N ASP A 184 -7.48 7.95 2.21
CA ASP A 184 -8.28 8.89 1.46
C ASP A 184 -8.15 10.31 2.03
N GLY A 185 -7.85 11.27 1.16
CA GLY A 185 -7.93 12.69 1.43
C GLY A 185 -9.33 13.18 1.11
N THR A 186 -10.12 13.47 2.14
CA THR A 186 -11.50 13.93 2.00
C THR A 186 -11.62 15.40 2.43
N PRO A 187 -12.25 16.27 1.63
CA PRO A 187 -12.45 17.67 2.01
C PRO A 187 -13.21 17.78 3.34
N GLY A 188 -12.70 18.62 4.25
CA GLY A 188 -13.30 18.83 5.56
C GLY A 188 -13.03 17.73 6.60
N ARG A 189 -12.21 16.72 6.28
CA ARG A 189 -11.79 15.66 7.21
C ARG A 189 -10.29 15.41 7.13
N ILE A 190 -9.68 15.14 8.27
CA ILE A 190 -8.27 14.74 8.36
C ILE A 190 -8.23 13.27 8.76
N ASN A 191 -7.78 12.43 7.85
CA ASN A 191 -7.52 11.02 8.13
C ASN A 191 -6.08 10.84 8.58
N GLN A 192 -5.83 9.88 9.47
CA GLN A 192 -4.50 9.62 10.02
C GLN A 192 -4.07 8.20 9.67
N GLY A 193 -2.78 8.04 9.40
CA GLY A 193 -2.10 6.75 9.48
C GLY A 193 -0.67 6.91 9.99
N ASN A 194 0.02 5.79 10.13
CA ASN A 194 1.38 5.74 10.66
C ASN A 194 2.28 4.97 9.68
N ILE A 195 3.50 5.47 9.47
CA ILE A 195 4.52 4.77 8.70
C ILE A 195 5.82 4.67 9.51
N MET A 196 6.51 3.54 9.33
CA MET A 196 7.88 3.36 9.79
C MET A 196 8.65 2.64 8.68
N ILE A 197 9.40 3.42 7.90
CA ILE A 197 10.21 2.91 6.80
C ILE A 197 11.48 2.28 7.39
N SER A 198 11.79 1.03 7.05
CA SER A 198 12.92 0.28 7.61
C SER A 198 14.27 0.55 6.94
N ARG A 199 14.26 0.99 5.67
CA ARG A 199 15.49 1.18 4.86
C ARG A 199 15.50 2.51 4.10
N PRO A 200 16.69 3.04 3.75
CA PRO A 200 16.82 4.20 2.87
C PRO A 200 16.42 3.84 1.43
N GLY A 201 15.79 4.77 0.73
CA GLY A 201 15.24 4.49 -0.60
C GLY A 201 14.36 5.59 -1.18
N VAL A 202 13.91 5.38 -2.40
CA VAL A 202 12.89 6.18 -3.08
C VAL A 202 11.70 5.27 -3.39
N TYR A 203 10.52 5.67 -2.93
CA TYR A 203 9.30 4.87 -3.01
C TYR A 203 8.22 5.63 -3.75
N TYR A 204 7.61 4.97 -4.75
CA TYR A 204 6.61 5.59 -5.62
C TYR A 204 5.20 5.19 -5.24
N GLY A 205 4.30 6.14 -5.44
CA GLY A 205 2.87 6.01 -5.25
C GLY A 205 2.09 6.80 -6.30
N GLN A 206 0.79 6.60 -6.33
CA GLN A 206 -0.13 7.32 -7.20
C GLN A 206 -1.43 7.63 -6.45
N CYS A 207 -2.21 8.57 -6.96
CA CYS A 207 -3.56 8.80 -6.47
C CYS A 207 -4.43 7.57 -6.76
N SER A 208 -5.11 7.06 -5.73
CA SER A 208 -5.94 5.84 -5.81
C SER A 208 -7.44 6.10 -5.69
N GLU A 209 -7.88 7.34 -5.91
CA GLU A 209 -9.30 7.75 -5.91
C GLU A 209 -9.57 8.72 -7.06
N ILE A 210 -10.67 8.52 -7.79
CA ILE A 210 -10.96 9.28 -9.02
C ILE A 210 -11.20 10.76 -8.72
N CYS A 211 -10.33 11.63 -9.25
CA CYS A 211 -10.33 13.06 -8.93
C CYS A 211 -10.39 14.00 -10.16
N GLY A 212 -10.76 13.49 -11.33
CA GLY A 212 -10.99 14.28 -12.55
C GLY A 212 -9.99 14.01 -13.68
N ALA A 213 -9.84 14.99 -14.58
CA ALA A 213 -9.15 14.82 -15.88
C ALA A 213 -7.71 14.32 -15.76
N ASN A 214 -6.93 14.82 -14.80
CA ASN A 214 -5.54 14.42 -14.60
C ASN A 214 -5.34 13.49 -13.39
N HIS A 215 -6.35 12.69 -13.04
CA HIS A 215 -6.27 11.71 -11.96
C HIS A 215 -5.02 10.81 -12.05
N SER A 216 -4.64 10.39 -13.26
CA SER A 216 -3.46 9.53 -13.48
C SER A 216 -2.11 10.28 -13.44
N PHE A 217 -2.10 11.60 -13.25
CA PHE A 217 -0.93 12.46 -13.42
C PHE A 217 -0.54 13.24 -12.16
N MET A 218 -0.86 12.70 -10.99
CA MET A 218 -0.48 13.26 -9.68
C MET A 218 0.19 12.18 -8.80
N PRO A 219 1.41 11.74 -9.17
CA PRO A 219 2.13 10.70 -8.45
C PRO A 219 2.65 11.22 -7.10
N ILE A 220 3.13 10.28 -6.30
CA ILE A 220 3.70 10.49 -4.97
C ILE A 220 5.10 9.90 -4.97
N VAL A 221 6.08 10.64 -4.46
CA VAL A 221 7.44 10.12 -4.29
C VAL A 221 7.95 10.44 -2.89
N ILE A 222 8.25 9.39 -2.14
CA ILE A 222 8.86 9.49 -0.81
C ILE A 222 10.34 9.15 -0.93
N GLU A 223 11.21 10.03 -0.45
CA GLU A 223 12.63 9.76 -0.27
C GLU A 223 12.93 9.51 1.21
N SER A 224 13.40 8.29 1.50
CA SER A 224 13.78 7.85 2.82
C SER A 224 15.28 7.99 3.03
N VAL A 225 15.67 8.86 3.98
CA VAL A 225 17.07 9.21 4.25
C VAL A 225 17.43 8.97 5.72
N ASN A 226 18.72 9.06 6.05
CA ASN A 226 19.11 9.02 7.47
C ASN A 226 18.72 10.34 8.17
N MET A 227 18.58 10.28 9.50
CA MET A 227 18.18 11.44 10.32
C MET A 227 19.11 12.67 10.16
N LYS A 228 20.40 12.47 9.86
CA LYS A 228 21.35 13.58 9.66
C LYS A 228 21.05 14.32 8.35
N SER A 229 20.85 13.58 7.26
CA SER A 229 20.45 14.13 5.96
C SER A 229 19.08 14.80 6.03
N PHE A 230 18.11 14.19 6.73
CA PHE A 230 16.79 14.78 6.96
C PHE A 230 16.89 16.14 7.67
N LYS A 231 17.66 16.22 8.76
CA LYS A 231 17.90 17.50 9.47
C LYS A 231 18.57 18.56 8.60
N THR A 232 19.49 18.16 7.71
CA THR A 232 20.11 19.08 6.75
C THR A 232 19.11 19.56 5.72
N SER A 233 18.27 18.67 5.18
CA SER A 233 17.20 19.01 4.24
C SER A 233 16.22 20.03 4.84
N ILE A 234 15.75 19.80 6.07
CA ILE A 234 14.88 20.75 6.80
C ILE A 234 15.54 22.11 7.00
N LYS A 235 16.85 22.16 7.20
CA LYS A 235 17.57 23.42 7.40
C LYS A 235 17.76 24.22 6.12
N ASN A 236 17.78 23.54 4.98
CA ASN A 236 18.02 24.12 3.66
C ASN A 236 16.73 24.50 2.94
N PHE A 237 15.58 24.00 3.41
CA PHE A 237 14.26 24.54 3.11
C PHE A 237 14.15 25.98 3.65
#